data_AF-A0A2V7GSE1-F1
#
_entry.id   AF-A0A2V7GSE1-F1
#
_cell.length_a   1.000
_cell.length_b   1.000
_cell.length_c   1.000
_cell.angle_alpha   90.00
_cell.angle_beta   90.00
_cell.angle_gamma   90.00
#
_symmetry.space_group_name_H-M   'P 1'
#
loop_
_entity.id
_entity.type
_entity.pdbx_description
1 polymer ?
#
loop_
_entity_poly.entity_id
_entity_poly.type
_entity_poly.pdbx_seq_one_letter_code
_entity_poly.pdbx_strand_id
1 'polypeptide(L)'
;MTRRTLAVAILGAWVLSLGWLVKRQVFRPAGARLAEAALSVPPGPAYYRLELSGQQVGFASSTIDTTPTAIRVTDLLVLRYPAAGVLRRTAALSRAVLSRGLRLESLDAKFNGDPGRFSFGGLVSGDTLLTVTISSPMDSTTTRLPLAHPILLPTVMPLRLAFGGELKPGRSYASAVFDPMLLTERAVQVSVARDSTLIVADSAGYDSTAMAWVPARFDTVRAFLITQVDGGVTTQAWIDGQGRVVRAETPAGFTVERSAFELAFENFRHRDTTHLALASASPPPGSVVGTTAIAAGASPARPSLSILRVRLSGVTLAGFQLEGGGQHLRGDTLEVQLDTGARLQARYALPARDTALRGALAPEPLIQSDDPRVQAQARQIVGAERDPARAARLIAGWVSRQVARQAGVGVPGAVQVLGRRRGDCNEHTVLYVALARAAGIPARTAAGLLYAGGRFYYHAWAEVYLGDWVAVDPTFGQFPADAAHLRVSTGGLARQMELLRLTGSLKLEVL
;
A
#
# COMPACT_ATOMS: atom_id res chain seq x y z
N MET A 1 -43.91 -18.77 53.75
CA MET A 1 -44.07 -18.55 52.29
C MET A 1 -45.29 -19.31 51.80
N THR A 2 -46.24 -18.65 51.14
CA THR A 2 -47.40 -19.32 50.55
C THR A 2 -47.02 -19.93 49.21
N ARG A 3 -47.65 -21.04 48.80
CA ARG A 3 -47.37 -21.71 47.51
C ARG A 3 -47.44 -20.73 46.31
N ARG A 4 -48.29 -19.71 46.42
CA ARG A 4 -48.43 -18.63 45.42
C ARG A 4 -47.18 -17.75 45.33
N THR A 5 -46.58 -17.37 46.46
CA THR A 5 -45.32 -16.59 46.46
C THR A 5 -44.14 -17.38 45.92
N LEU A 6 -44.08 -18.70 46.19
CA LEU A 6 -43.04 -19.56 45.64
C LEU A 6 -43.19 -19.75 44.12
N ALA A 7 -44.42 -19.94 43.63
CA ALA A 7 -44.70 -20.06 42.20
C ALA A 7 -44.33 -18.78 41.43
N VAL A 8 -44.65 -17.60 41.98
CA VAL A 8 -44.28 -16.31 41.38
C VAL A 8 -42.76 -16.12 41.36
N ALA A 9 -42.05 -16.52 42.41
CA ALA A 9 -40.58 -16.45 42.45
C ALA A 9 -39.94 -17.38 41.41
N ILE A 10 -40.44 -18.61 41.25
CA ILE A 10 -39.96 -19.56 40.25
C ILE A 10 -40.20 -19.05 38.83
N LEU A 11 -41.41 -18.52 38.55
CA LEU A 11 -41.73 -17.94 37.24
C LEU A 11 -40.88 -16.70 36.94
N GLY A 12 -40.63 -15.85 37.94
CA GLY A 12 -39.73 -14.69 37.80
C GLY A 12 -38.29 -15.11 37.50
N ALA A 13 -37.76 -16.11 38.21
CA ALA A 13 -36.44 -16.66 37.96
C ALA A 13 -36.34 -17.33 36.57
N TRP A 14 -37.40 -18.00 36.12
CA TRP A 14 -37.46 -18.61 34.80
C TRP A 14 -37.49 -17.55 33.68
N VAL A 15 -38.28 -16.49 33.81
CA VAL A 15 -38.32 -15.38 32.83
C VAL A 15 -36.98 -14.63 32.81
N LEU A 16 -36.33 -14.42 33.95
CA LEU A 16 -35.00 -13.82 34.01
C LEU A 16 -33.93 -14.73 33.35
N SER A 17 -33.99 -16.04 33.58
CA SER A 17 -33.13 -17.02 32.93
C SER A 17 -33.35 -17.06 31.42
N LEU A 18 -34.61 -17.01 30.97
CA LEU A 18 -34.98 -16.97 29.56
C LEU A 18 -34.53 -15.65 28.92
N GLY A 19 -34.71 -14.52 29.60
CA GLY A 19 -34.22 -13.21 29.16
C GLY A 19 -32.69 -13.15 29.09
N TRP A 20 -31.99 -13.79 30.03
CA TRP A 20 -30.53 -13.95 29.99
C TRP A 20 -30.07 -14.87 28.87
N LEU A 21 -30.79 -15.97 28.61
CA LEU A 21 -30.54 -16.90 27.51
C LEU A 21 -30.75 -16.20 26.16
N VAL A 22 -31.85 -15.46 25.99
CA VAL A 22 -32.13 -14.64 24.80
C VAL A 22 -31.07 -13.56 24.64
N LYS A 23 -30.68 -12.86 25.72
CA LYS A 23 -29.57 -11.90 25.68
C LYS A 23 -28.27 -12.57 25.20
N ARG A 24 -27.96 -13.76 25.72
CA ARG A 24 -26.75 -14.52 25.41
C ARG A 24 -26.77 -15.19 24.03
N GLN A 25 -27.94 -15.54 23.49
CA GLN A 25 -28.08 -16.19 22.18
C GLN A 25 -28.29 -15.18 21.05
N VAL A 26 -29.11 -14.14 21.28
CA VAL A 26 -29.47 -13.12 20.28
C VAL A 26 -28.43 -11.98 20.25
N PHE A 27 -27.90 -11.56 21.41
CA PHE A 27 -26.89 -10.50 21.51
C PHE A 27 -25.47 -11.04 21.73
N ARG A 28 -25.12 -12.15 21.06
CA ARG A 28 -23.74 -12.65 21.07
C ARG A 28 -22.80 -11.57 20.51
N PRO A 29 -21.70 -11.23 21.21
CA PRO A 29 -20.66 -10.35 20.68
C PRO A 29 -20.21 -10.89 19.31
N ALA A 30 -20.03 -10.01 18.32
CA ALA A 30 -19.64 -10.41 16.97
C ALA A 30 -18.38 -11.31 16.96
N GLY A 31 -17.44 -11.07 17.88
CA GLY A 31 -16.24 -11.89 18.06
C GLY A 31 -16.51 -13.35 18.48
N ALA A 32 -17.55 -13.62 19.26
CA ALA A 32 -17.88 -14.99 19.68
C ALA A 32 -18.53 -15.80 18.54
N ARG A 33 -19.38 -15.14 17.73
CA ARG A 33 -19.94 -15.74 16.51
C ARG A 33 -18.87 -16.03 15.48
N LEU A 34 -17.94 -15.09 15.27
CA LEU A 34 -16.79 -15.28 14.40
C LEU A 34 -15.86 -16.38 14.90
N ALA A 35 -15.61 -16.48 16.20
CA ALA A 35 -14.76 -17.53 16.77
C ALA A 35 -15.33 -18.94 16.57
N GLU A 36 -16.65 -19.09 16.68
CA GLU A 36 -17.34 -20.35 16.41
C GLU A 36 -17.32 -20.68 14.91
N ALA A 37 -17.63 -19.71 14.05
CA ALA A 37 -17.55 -19.91 12.60
C ALA A 37 -16.12 -20.18 12.11
N ALA A 38 -15.12 -19.60 12.74
CA ALA A 38 -13.71 -19.83 12.43
C ALA A 38 -13.22 -21.25 12.78
N LEU A 39 -13.96 -22.02 13.59
CA LEU A 39 -13.69 -23.46 13.76
C LEU A 39 -13.91 -24.24 12.47
N SER A 40 -14.74 -23.71 11.56
CA SER A 40 -15.06 -24.34 10.27
C SER A 40 -14.18 -23.86 9.11
N VAL A 41 -13.18 -23.01 9.36
CA VAL A 41 -12.21 -22.59 8.33
C VAL A 41 -11.41 -23.82 7.89
N PRO A 42 -11.51 -24.25 6.62
CA PRO A 42 -10.82 -25.45 6.17
C PRO A 42 -9.34 -25.16 5.92
N PRO A 43 -8.43 -25.94 6.51
CA PRO A 43 -7.01 -25.81 6.23
C PRO A 43 -6.71 -26.22 4.77
N GLY A 44 -5.64 -25.68 4.21
CA GLY A 44 -5.13 -26.08 2.91
C GLY A 44 -4.59 -24.91 2.06
N PRO A 45 -3.84 -25.23 1.00
CA PRO A 45 -3.30 -24.25 0.07
C PRO A 45 -4.32 -23.84 -0.99
N ALA A 46 -4.17 -22.63 -1.50
CA ALA A 46 -4.73 -22.19 -2.77
C ALA A 46 -3.60 -21.55 -3.59
N TYR A 47 -3.56 -21.85 -4.88
CA TYR A 47 -2.55 -21.35 -5.81
C TYR A 47 -3.17 -20.42 -6.84
N TYR A 48 -2.41 -19.43 -7.26
CA TYR A 48 -2.89 -18.35 -8.11
C TYR A 48 -1.91 -18.06 -9.24
N ARG A 49 -2.45 -17.93 -10.44
CA ARG A 49 -1.77 -17.33 -11.59
C ARG A 49 -1.90 -15.82 -11.49
N LEU A 50 -0.79 -15.13 -11.71
CA LEU A 50 -0.75 -13.67 -11.76
C LEU A 50 -0.48 -13.26 -13.19
N GLU A 51 -1.42 -12.56 -13.80
CA GLU A 51 -1.30 -12.13 -15.19
C GLU A 51 -1.36 -10.62 -15.31
N LEU A 52 -0.68 -10.10 -16.33
CA LEU A 52 -0.73 -8.71 -16.75
C LEU A 52 -0.90 -8.72 -18.28
N SER A 53 -1.94 -8.05 -18.79
CA SER A 53 -2.26 -8.03 -20.22
C SER A 53 -2.37 -9.44 -20.86
N GLY A 54 -2.94 -10.40 -20.11
CA GLY A 54 -3.12 -11.80 -20.55
C GLY A 54 -1.83 -12.64 -20.56
N GLN A 55 -0.73 -12.12 -20.03
CA GLN A 55 0.53 -12.85 -19.90
C GLN A 55 0.79 -13.15 -18.43
N GLN A 56 1.11 -14.41 -18.11
CA GLN A 56 1.48 -14.77 -16.74
C GLN A 56 2.84 -14.17 -16.38
N VAL A 57 2.82 -13.26 -15.41
CA VAL A 57 3.97 -12.52 -14.89
C VAL A 57 4.35 -12.99 -13.48
N GLY A 58 3.57 -13.88 -12.88
CA GLY A 58 3.88 -14.40 -11.56
C GLY A 58 3.02 -15.57 -11.11
N PHE A 59 3.26 -15.94 -9.86
CA PHE A 59 2.42 -16.85 -9.09
C PHE A 59 2.25 -16.32 -7.67
N ALA A 60 1.13 -16.67 -7.06
CA ALA A 60 0.94 -16.53 -5.62
C ALA A 60 0.38 -17.82 -5.02
N SER A 61 0.53 -17.97 -3.71
CA SER A 61 -0.15 -19.01 -2.95
C SER A 61 -0.59 -18.47 -1.59
N SER A 62 -1.72 -18.96 -1.10
CA SER A 62 -2.20 -18.69 0.27
C SER A 62 -2.52 -20.02 0.95
N THR A 63 -1.83 -20.29 2.05
CA THR A 63 -2.02 -21.50 2.85
C THR A 63 -2.62 -21.13 4.18
N ILE A 64 -3.72 -21.80 4.53
CA ILE A 64 -4.37 -21.63 5.83
C ILE A 64 -4.14 -22.90 6.64
N ASP A 65 -3.62 -22.74 7.85
CA ASP A 65 -3.53 -23.80 8.85
C ASP A 65 -4.36 -23.43 10.07
N THR A 66 -5.16 -24.36 10.58
CA THR A 66 -6.01 -24.13 11.75
C THR A 66 -5.56 -24.99 12.93
N THR A 67 -5.26 -24.37 14.06
CA THR A 67 -4.96 -25.04 15.34
C THR A 67 -6.11 -24.80 16.32
N PRO A 68 -6.26 -25.54 17.43
CA PRO A 68 -7.37 -25.32 18.37
C PRO A 68 -7.56 -23.86 18.79
N THR A 69 -6.47 -23.10 18.95
CA THR A 69 -6.47 -21.72 19.44
C THR A 69 -6.25 -20.65 18.39
N ALA A 70 -5.72 -20.97 17.21
CA ALA A 70 -5.28 -19.99 16.23
C ALA A 70 -5.51 -20.41 14.77
N ILE A 71 -5.48 -19.43 13.88
CA ILE A 71 -5.45 -19.61 12.43
C ILE A 71 -4.15 -18.99 11.92
N ARG A 72 -3.38 -19.74 11.16
CA ARG A 72 -2.15 -19.26 10.52
C ARG A 72 -2.42 -19.09 9.03
N VAL A 73 -2.07 -17.94 8.49
CA VAL A 73 -2.19 -17.64 7.06
C VAL A 73 -0.79 -17.35 6.54
N THR A 74 -0.34 -18.15 5.58
CA THR A 74 0.94 -17.96 4.89
C THR A 74 0.69 -17.59 3.44
N ASP A 75 1.07 -16.38 3.06
CA ASP A 75 0.94 -15.87 1.70
C ASP A 75 2.32 -15.76 1.05
N LEU A 76 2.47 -16.29 -0.16
CA LEU A 76 3.67 -16.16 -0.99
C LEU A 76 3.29 -15.51 -2.31
N LEU A 77 4.10 -14.57 -2.75
CA LEU A 77 3.97 -13.86 -4.01
C LEU A 77 5.33 -13.84 -4.70
N VAL A 78 5.37 -14.23 -5.98
CA VAL A 78 6.56 -14.04 -6.82
C VAL A 78 6.12 -13.48 -8.16
N LEU A 79 6.75 -12.36 -8.54
CA LEU A 79 6.51 -11.63 -9.78
C LEU A 79 7.82 -11.49 -10.55
N ARG A 80 7.74 -11.65 -11.87
CA ARG A 80 8.75 -11.29 -12.85
C ARG A 80 8.11 -10.31 -13.82
N TYR A 81 8.56 -9.07 -13.83
CA TYR A 81 8.06 -8.06 -14.76
C TYR A 81 9.22 -7.37 -15.48
N PRO A 82 9.06 -7.07 -16.78
CA PRO A 82 10.08 -6.38 -17.54
C PRO A 82 10.03 -4.87 -17.24
N ALA A 83 11.18 -4.27 -16.93
CA ALA A 83 11.30 -2.83 -16.71
C ALA A 83 12.67 -2.31 -17.16
N ALA A 84 12.66 -1.33 -18.08
CA ALA A 84 13.86 -0.72 -18.65
C ALA A 84 14.86 -1.77 -19.20
N GLY A 85 14.35 -2.76 -19.94
CA GLY A 85 15.17 -3.80 -20.59
C GLY A 85 15.66 -4.91 -19.68
N VAL A 86 15.34 -4.85 -18.39
CA VAL A 86 15.76 -5.84 -17.40
C VAL A 86 14.52 -6.52 -16.83
N LEU A 87 14.58 -7.85 -16.73
CA LEU A 87 13.56 -8.60 -16.01
C LEU A 87 13.78 -8.43 -14.51
N ARG A 88 12.88 -7.70 -13.85
CA ARG A 88 12.90 -7.51 -12.41
C ARG A 88 12.12 -8.62 -11.75
N ARG A 89 12.68 -9.14 -10.65
CA ARG A 89 12.02 -10.16 -9.81
C ARG A 89 11.66 -9.54 -8.48
N THR A 90 10.39 -9.65 -8.11
CA THR A 90 9.89 -9.29 -6.79
C THR A 90 9.32 -10.54 -6.12
N ALA A 91 9.63 -10.74 -4.85
CA ALA A 91 9.09 -11.81 -4.03
C ALA A 91 8.66 -11.26 -2.67
N ALA A 92 7.49 -11.67 -2.21
CA ALA A 92 6.99 -11.35 -0.87
C ALA A 92 6.48 -12.63 -0.19
N LEU A 93 6.79 -12.78 1.09
CA LEU A 93 6.27 -13.83 1.96
C LEU A 93 5.64 -13.15 3.18
N SER A 94 4.44 -13.55 3.56
CA SER A 94 3.77 -13.09 4.76
C SER A 94 3.29 -14.29 5.58
N ARG A 95 3.39 -14.21 6.89
CA ARG A 95 2.88 -15.17 7.86
C ARG A 95 2.13 -14.41 8.93
N ALA A 96 0.82 -14.49 8.89
CA ALA A 96 -0.06 -13.93 9.90
C ALA A 96 -0.55 -15.03 10.85
N VAL A 97 -0.50 -14.75 12.15
CA VAL A 97 -1.18 -15.55 13.17
C VAL A 97 -2.38 -14.77 13.65
N LEU A 98 -3.54 -15.42 13.59
CA LEU A 98 -4.83 -14.86 13.96
C LEU A 98 -5.41 -15.66 15.12
N SER A 99 -6.10 -14.98 16.02
CA SER A 99 -7.00 -15.63 16.97
C SER A 99 -8.15 -16.32 16.22
N ARG A 100 -8.89 -17.21 16.89
CA ARG A 100 -10.15 -17.75 16.35
C ARG A 100 -11.16 -16.66 16.00
N GLY A 101 -11.14 -15.50 16.65
CA GLY A 101 -11.97 -14.36 16.27
C GLY A 101 -11.52 -13.63 14.99
N LEU A 102 -10.57 -14.18 14.22
CA LEU A 102 -9.92 -13.57 13.05
C LEU A 102 -9.24 -12.23 13.35
N ARG A 103 -8.79 -12.04 14.60
CA ARG A 103 -8.00 -10.86 15.01
C ARG A 103 -6.52 -11.15 14.84
N LEU A 104 -5.75 -10.19 14.34
CA LEU A 104 -4.30 -10.32 14.20
C LEU A 104 -3.61 -10.40 15.58
N GLU A 105 -2.78 -11.41 15.77
CA GLU A 105 -1.90 -11.56 16.94
C GLU A 105 -0.45 -11.25 16.59
N SER A 106 0.03 -11.77 15.45
CA SER A 106 1.35 -11.46 14.92
C SER A 106 1.42 -11.54 13.40
N LEU A 107 2.38 -10.83 12.82
CA LEU A 107 2.67 -10.79 11.39
C LEU A 107 4.19 -10.80 11.18
N ASP A 108 4.72 -11.78 10.46
CA ASP A 108 6.07 -11.74 9.91
C ASP A 108 5.97 -11.65 8.39
N ALA A 109 6.61 -10.66 7.78
CA ALA A 109 6.65 -10.54 6.34
C ALA A 109 8.06 -10.25 5.85
N LYS A 110 8.39 -10.76 4.68
CA LYS A 110 9.66 -10.57 3.99
C LYS A 110 9.38 -10.11 2.58
N PHE A 111 10.09 -9.10 2.13
CA PHE A 111 10.01 -8.56 0.79
C PHE A 111 11.41 -8.52 0.16
N ASN A 112 11.49 -8.91 -1.10
CA ASN A 112 12.70 -8.85 -1.90
C ASN A 112 12.34 -8.42 -3.32
N GLY A 113 12.62 -7.18 -3.69
CA GLY A 113 12.34 -6.65 -5.02
C GLY A 113 12.99 -5.28 -5.19
N ASP A 114 12.48 -4.49 -6.13
CA ASP A 114 12.69 -3.04 -6.18
C ASP A 114 11.55 -2.44 -5.34
N PRO A 115 11.77 -1.81 -4.16
CA PRO A 115 12.89 -0.92 -3.81
C PRO A 115 13.94 -1.52 -2.86
N GLY A 116 14.00 -2.83 -2.63
CA GLY A 116 15.04 -3.45 -1.78
C GLY A 116 14.63 -4.74 -1.07
N ARG A 117 15.46 -5.15 -0.09
CA ARG A 117 15.21 -6.31 0.78
C ARG A 117 14.81 -5.85 2.17
N PHE A 118 13.62 -6.25 2.60
CA PHE A 118 13.04 -5.84 3.87
C PHE A 118 12.40 -7.02 4.59
N SER A 119 12.38 -6.96 5.92
CA SER A 119 11.48 -7.74 6.74
C SER A 119 10.67 -6.83 7.65
N PHE A 120 9.43 -7.24 7.89
CA PHE A 120 8.46 -6.60 8.72
C PHE A 120 8.02 -7.59 9.79
N GLY A 121 8.07 -7.19 11.05
CA GLY A 121 7.53 -7.94 12.17
C GLY A 121 6.48 -7.09 12.88
N GLY A 122 5.27 -7.61 13.06
CA GLY A 122 4.18 -7.00 13.80
C GLY A 122 3.80 -7.91 14.96
N LEU A 123 3.72 -7.36 16.17
CA LEU A 123 3.21 -8.06 17.35
C LEU A 123 2.13 -7.23 18.02
N VAL A 124 0.95 -7.83 18.20
CA VAL A 124 -0.16 -7.20 18.92
C VAL A 124 -0.10 -7.63 20.39
N SER A 125 -0.03 -6.66 21.30
CA SER A 125 -0.09 -6.88 22.74
C SER A 125 -1.51 -6.53 23.24
N GLY A 126 -2.26 -7.57 23.62
CA GLY A 126 -3.67 -7.42 23.97
C GLY A 126 -4.51 -6.98 22.76
N ASP A 127 -5.38 -5.98 22.95
CA ASP A 127 -6.18 -5.36 21.88
C ASP A 127 -5.80 -3.88 21.65
N THR A 128 -4.69 -3.40 22.24
CA THR A 128 -4.43 -1.95 22.40
C THR A 128 -3.09 -1.46 21.85
N LEU A 129 -2.16 -2.34 21.50
CA LEU A 129 -0.83 -1.92 21.07
C LEU A 129 -0.28 -2.84 19.98
N LEU A 130 0.09 -2.26 18.84
CA LEU A 130 0.88 -2.92 17.81
C LEU A 130 2.34 -2.45 17.89
N THR A 131 3.26 -3.39 18.08
CA THR A 131 4.69 -3.14 17.91
C THR A 131 5.10 -3.58 16.52
N VAL A 132 5.61 -2.66 15.72
CA VAL A 132 6.09 -2.91 14.36
C VAL A 132 7.60 -2.74 14.31
N THR A 133 8.30 -3.74 13.82
CA THR A 133 9.72 -3.70 13.51
C THR A 133 9.91 -3.84 12.01
N ILE A 134 10.65 -2.92 11.40
CA ILE A 134 11.06 -2.99 10.01
C ILE A 134 12.58 -3.11 10.00
N SER A 135 13.11 -4.06 9.25
CA SER A 135 14.55 -4.25 9.12
C SER A 135 14.97 -4.50 7.68
N SER A 136 16.17 -4.06 7.36
CA SER A 136 16.92 -4.37 6.15
C SER A 136 18.22 -5.12 6.55
N PRO A 137 19.04 -5.59 5.61
CA PRO A 137 20.36 -6.12 5.93
C PRO A 137 21.29 -5.13 6.64
N MET A 138 21.05 -3.82 6.53
CA MET A 138 21.92 -2.79 7.07
C MET A 138 21.42 -2.16 8.37
N ASP A 139 20.11 -2.14 8.60
CA ASP A 139 19.51 -1.37 9.69
C ASP A 139 18.11 -1.89 10.08
N SER A 140 17.63 -1.43 11.23
CA SER A 140 16.27 -1.70 11.70
C SER A 140 15.67 -0.50 12.42
N THR A 141 14.34 -0.50 12.53
CA THR A 141 13.57 0.45 13.30
C THR A 141 12.37 -0.24 13.92
N THR A 142 11.97 0.21 15.11
CA THR A 142 10.78 -0.29 15.80
C THR A 142 9.90 0.88 16.19
N THR A 143 8.62 0.79 15.84
CA THR A 143 7.58 1.77 16.18
C THR A 143 6.47 1.08 16.96
N ARG A 144 5.88 1.79 17.92
CA ARG A 144 4.75 1.32 18.71
C ARG A 144 3.53 2.17 18.38
N LEU A 145 2.43 1.53 18.03
CA LEU A 145 1.21 2.16 17.56
C LEU A 145 0.05 1.77 18.50
N PRO A 146 -0.61 2.74 19.17
CA PRO A 146 -1.80 2.45 19.93
C PRO A 146 -2.93 2.03 18.99
N LEU A 147 -3.73 1.06 19.42
CA LEU A 147 -4.88 0.54 18.67
C LEU A 147 -6.16 0.95 19.37
N ALA A 148 -7.13 1.43 18.59
CA ALA A 148 -8.46 1.74 19.08
C ALA A 148 -9.37 0.50 19.04
N HIS A 149 -9.09 -0.41 18.10
CA HIS A 149 -9.88 -1.63 17.88
C HIS A 149 -8.95 -2.79 17.46
N PRO A 150 -9.39 -4.06 17.57
CA PRO A 150 -8.63 -5.20 17.08
C PRO A 150 -8.30 -5.07 15.58
N ILE A 151 -7.04 -5.33 15.24
CA ILE A 151 -6.57 -5.24 13.85
C ILE A 151 -7.15 -6.35 12.99
N LEU A 152 -7.63 -5.95 11.82
CA LEU A 152 -7.84 -6.83 10.68
C LEU A 152 -6.85 -6.46 9.58
N LEU A 153 -6.27 -7.49 8.96
CA LEU A 153 -5.49 -7.32 7.75
C LEU A 153 -6.41 -7.36 6.52
N PRO A 154 -6.10 -6.63 5.43
CA PRO A 154 -6.89 -6.68 4.20
C PRO A 154 -7.06 -8.11 3.66
N THR A 155 -6.00 -8.93 3.77
CA THR A 155 -5.97 -10.32 3.29
C THR A 155 -6.91 -11.26 4.06
N VAL A 156 -7.32 -10.88 5.27
CA VAL A 156 -8.23 -11.68 6.12
C VAL A 156 -9.68 -11.25 5.96
N MET A 157 -9.93 -10.11 5.31
CA MET A 157 -11.29 -9.58 5.09
C MET A 157 -12.22 -10.58 4.39
N PRO A 158 -11.81 -11.27 3.30
CA PRO A 158 -12.63 -12.31 2.68
C PRO A 158 -13.06 -13.43 3.63
N LEU A 159 -12.16 -13.91 4.49
CA LEU A 159 -12.47 -14.92 5.51
C LEU A 159 -13.50 -14.38 6.50
N ARG A 160 -13.32 -13.13 6.96
CA ARG A 160 -14.26 -12.51 7.89
C ARG A 160 -15.66 -12.36 7.30
N LEU A 161 -15.78 -12.00 6.02
CA LEU A 161 -17.08 -11.91 5.34
C LEU A 161 -17.75 -13.29 5.21
N ALA A 162 -16.99 -14.31 4.85
CA ALA A 162 -17.49 -15.69 4.75
C ALA A 162 -18.03 -16.21 6.08
N PHE A 163 -17.22 -16.12 7.14
CA PHE A 163 -17.54 -16.69 8.45
C PHE A 163 -18.37 -15.74 9.34
N GLY A 164 -18.53 -14.47 8.97
CA GLY A 164 -19.45 -13.54 9.61
C GLY A 164 -20.93 -13.78 9.28
N GLY A 165 -21.22 -14.65 8.30
CA GLY A 165 -22.57 -14.82 7.74
C GLY A 165 -22.96 -13.67 6.81
N GLU A 166 -21.97 -13.05 6.18
CA GLU A 166 -22.06 -11.74 5.53
C GLU A 166 -22.00 -11.80 4.00
N LEU A 167 -21.89 -12.99 3.40
CA LEU A 167 -21.93 -13.20 1.94
C LEU A 167 -23.36 -13.18 1.40
N LYS A 168 -24.00 -12.00 1.40
CA LYS A 168 -25.33 -11.79 0.81
C LYS A 168 -25.30 -10.63 -0.18
N PRO A 169 -25.68 -10.83 -1.45
CA PRO A 169 -25.77 -9.76 -2.43
C PRO A 169 -26.57 -8.54 -1.91
N GLY A 170 -26.07 -7.34 -2.17
CA GLY A 170 -26.64 -6.07 -1.72
C GLY A 170 -26.26 -5.64 -0.30
N ARG A 171 -25.50 -6.44 0.46
CA ARG A 171 -25.00 -6.03 1.78
C ARG A 171 -23.69 -5.26 1.68
N SER A 172 -23.57 -4.22 2.50
CA SER A 172 -22.34 -3.44 2.70
C SER A 172 -21.86 -3.52 4.15
N TYR A 173 -20.55 -3.53 4.30
CA TYR A 173 -19.83 -3.72 5.55
C TYR A 173 -18.77 -2.64 5.68
N ALA A 174 -18.80 -1.91 6.80
CA ALA A 174 -17.72 -1.02 7.17
C ALA A 174 -16.83 -1.75 8.16
N SER A 175 -15.52 -1.74 7.91
CA SER A 175 -14.53 -2.27 8.84
C SER A 175 -13.31 -1.36 8.91
N ALA A 176 -12.70 -1.28 10.08
CA ALA A 176 -11.34 -0.78 10.19
C ALA A 176 -10.38 -1.91 9.79
N VAL A 177 -9.40 -1.59 8.95
CA VAL A 177 -8.34 -2.47 8.51
C VAL A 177 -7.02 -1.76 8.77
N PHE A 178 -6.06 -2.45 9.37
CA PHE A 178 -4.72 -1.91 9.51
C PHE A 178 -3.98 -2.08 8.19
N ASP A 179 -3.47 -0.97 7.68
CA ASP A 179 -2.58 -0.99 6.53
C ASP A 179 -1.13 -1.12 7.01
N PRO A 180 -0.49 -2.29 6.84
CA PRO A 180 0.88 -2.52 7.31
C PRO A 180 1.93 -1.69 6.56
N MET A 181 1.57 -1.15 5.40
CA MET A 181 2.44 -0.31 4.60
C MET A 181 2.32 1.16 5.05
N LEU A 182 1.10 1.65 5.33
CA LEU A 182 0.88 2.99 5.89
C LEU A 182 1.10 3.08 7.40
N LEU A 183 1.20 1.93 8.07
CA LEU A 183 1.28 1.83 9.52
C LEU A 183 0.14 2.56 10.23
N THR A 184 -1.06 2.49 9.65
CA THR A 184 -2.24 3.22 10.14
C THR A 184 -3.52 2.40 9.94
N GLU A 185 -4.52 2.64 10.78
CA GLU A 185 -5.87 2.10 10.61
C GLU A 185 -6.64 2.89 9.55
N ARG A 186 -7.36 2.17 8.69
CA ARG A 186 -8.21 2.76 7.65
C ARG A 186 -9.60 2.15 7.68
N ALA A 187 -10.61 2.99 7.57
CA ALA A 187 -11.97 2.53 7.33
C ALA A 187 -12.09 2.09 5.87
N VAL A 188 -12.48 0.85 5.65
CA VAL A 188 -12.80 0.30 4.34
C VAL A 188 -14.29 -0.04 4.29
N GLN A 189 -14.93 0.31 3.18
CA GLN A 189 -16.25 -0.18 2.87
C GLN A 189 -16.14 -1.30 1.84
N VAL A 190 -16.73 -2.45 2.20
CA VAL A 190 -16.81 -3.62 1.33
C VAL A 190 -18.27 -3.92 1.10
N SER A 191 -18.68 -4.13 -0.15
CA SER A 191 -20.03 -4.55 -0.48
C SER A 191 -20.01 -5.84 -1.29
N VAL A 192 -20.99 -6.71 -1.04
CA VAL A 192 -21.22 -7.93 -1.81
C VAL A 192 -22.16 -7.56 -2.95
N ALA A 193 -21.62 -7.42 -4.15
CA ALA A 193 -22.39 -6.93 -5.30
C ALA A 193 -23.35 -8.00 -5.85
N ARG A 194 -22.84 -9.20 -6.14
CA ARG A 194 -23.59 -10.33 -6.71
C ARG A 194 -22.88 -11.65 -6.45
N ASP A 195 -23.57 -12.76 -6.63
CA ASP A 195 -22.94 -14.09 -6.72
C ASP A 195 -23.03 -14.66 -8.14
N SER A 196 -22.14 -15.61 -8.44
CA SER A 196 -22.05 -16.31 -9.72
C SER A 196 -21.36 -17.65 -9.51
N THR A 197 -21.43 -18.53 -10.51
CA THR A 197 -20.61 -19.73 -10.58
C THR A 197 -19.43 -19.47 -11.51
N LEU A 198 -18.21 -19.67 -11.02
CA LEU A 198 -16.97 -19.53 -11.78
C LEU A 198 -16.38 -20.90 -12.09
N ILE A 199 -15.74 -21.01 -13.25
CA ILE A 199 -15.03 -22.22 -13.68
C ILE A 199 -13.56 -22.02 -13.31
N VAL A 200 -12.97 -23.02 -12.65
CA VAL A 200 -11.58 -22.99 -12.19
C VAL A 200 -10.87 -24.25 -12.64
N ALA A 201 -9.63 -24.14 -13.10
CA ALA A 201 -8.81 -25.32 -13.39
C ALA A 201 -8.43 -26.02 -12.07
N ASP A 202 -8.96 -27.22 -11.87
CA ASP A 202 -8.76 -28.03 -10.67
C ASP A 202 -7.46 -28.86 -10.76
N SER A 203 -7.17 -29.39 -11.96
CA SER A 203 -5.96 -30.18 -12.21
C SER A 203 -5.30 -29.80 -13.53
N ALA A 204 -4.03 -30.19 -13.65
CA ALA A 204 -3.21 -29.94 -14.82
C ALA A 204 -2.70 -31.26 -15.43
N GLY A 205 -2.52 -31.26 -16.75
CA GLY A 205 -1.83 -32.30 -17.50
C GLY A 205 -0.69 -31.68 -18.30
N TYR A 206 0.41 -32.41 -18.48
CA TYR A 206 1.53 -31.91 -19.28
C TYR A 206 1.27 -32.18 -20.77
N ASP A 207 1.25 -31.12 -21.57
CA ASP A 207 1.20 -31.19 -23.03
C ASP A 207 2.63 -31.13 -23.59
N SER A 208 3.09 -32.26 -24.14
CA SER A 208 4.42 -32.39 -24.74
C SER A 208 4.59 -31.61 -26.05
N THR A 209 3.50 -31.25 -26.73
CA THR A 209 3.54 -30.43 -27.95
C THR A 209 3.73 -28.97 -27.59
N ALA A 210 2.95 -28.48 -26.64
CA ALA A 210 3.07 -27.11 -26.12
C ALA A 210 4.28 -26.95 -25.19
N MET A 211 4.89 -28.06 -24.73
CA MET A 211 5.93 -28.10 -23.71
C MET A 211 5.54 -27.33 -22.45
N ALA A 212 4.27 -27.47 -22.05
CA ALA A 212 3.66 -26.71 -20.97
C ALA A 212 2.56 -27.51 -20.27
N TRP A 213 2.27 -27.16 -19.03
CA TRP A 213 1.09 -27.69 -18.33
C TRP A 213 -0.17 -26.98 -18.84
N VAL A 214 -1.20 -27.77 -19.11
CA VAL A 214 -2.52 -27.29 -19.56
C VAL A 214 -3.62 -27.79 -18.61
N PRO A 215 -4.76 -27.09 -18.50
CA PRO A 215 -5.88 -27.57 -17.67
C PRO A 215 -6.34 -28.96 -18.13
N ALA A 216 -6.40 -29.91 -17.19
CA ALA A 216 -6.89 -31.27 -17.45
C ALA A 216 -8.36 -31.42 -17.05
N ARG A 217 -8.75 -30.83 -15.92
CA ARG A 217 -10.13 -30.79 -15.43
C ARG A 217 -10.48 -29.41 -14.90
N PHE A 218 -11.75 -29.09 -15.00
CA PHE A 218 -12.32 -27.89 -14.46
C PHE A 218 -13.35 -28.24 -13.39
N ASP A 219 -13.41 -27.42 -12.35
CA ASP A 219 -14.45 -27.46 -11.33
C ASP A 219 -15.26 -26.15 -11.38
N THR A 220 -16.48 -26.20 -10.87
CA THR A 220 -17.36 -25.05 -10.75
C THR A 220 -17.45 -24.61 -9.29
N VAL A 221 -17.12 -23.34 -9.02
CA VAL A 221 -17.17 -22.78 -7.67
C VAL A 221 -18.15 -21.63 -7.61
N ARG A 222 -19.11 -21.72 -6.69
CA ARG A 222 -19.96 -20.58 -6.35
C ARG A 222 -19.13 -19.51 -5.66
N ALA A 223 -19.12 -18.31 -6.23
CA ALA A 223 -18.33 -17.17 -5.78
C ALA A 223 -19.19 -15.91 -5.68
N PHE A 224 -18.75 -15.01 -4.81
CA PHE A 224 -19.39 -13.74 -4.49
C PHE A 224 -18.45 -12.61 -4.90
N LEU A 225 -18.94 -11.68 -5.70
CA LEU A 225 -18.22 -10.47 -6.08
C LEU A 225 -18.24 -9.50 -4.91
N ILE A 226 -17.11 -9.33 -4.25
CA ILE A 226 -16.87 -8.25 -3.31
C ILE A 226 -16.28 -7.06 -4.04
N THR A 227 -16.80 -5.88 -3.73
CA THR A 227 -16.25 -4.60 -4.18
C THR A 227 -15.80 -3.82 -2.97
N GLN A 228 -14.59 -3.30 -3.02
CA GLN A 228 -14.04 -2.47 -1.95
C GLN A 228 -13.70 -1.11 -2.54
N VAL A 229 -14.18 -0.05 -1.90
CA VAL A 229 -13.81 1.32 -2.26
C VAL A 229 -12.76 1.81 -1.26
N ASP A 230 -11.58 2.12 -1.76
CA ASP A 230 -10.46 2.61 -0.97
C ASP A 230 -9.79 3.78 -1.68
N GLY A 231 -9.78 4.96 -1.05
CA GLY A 231 -9.17 6.16 -1.63
C GLY A 231 -9.79 6.60 -2.96
N GLY A 232 -11.07 6.30 -3.22
CA GLY A 232 -11.73 6.59 -4.50
C GLY A 232 -11.50 5.53 -5.59
N VAL A 233 -10.66 4.52 -5.32
CA VAL A 233 -10.41 3.40 -6.22
C VAL A 233 -11.29 2.22 -5.81
N THR A 234 -12.01 1.67 -6.78
CA THR A 234 -12.82 0.46 -6.56
C THR A 234 -11.99 -0.76 -6.95
N THR A 235 -11.77 -1.67 -6.00
CA THR A 235 -11.19 -2.99 -6.26
C THR A 235 -12.29 -4.05 -6.24
N GLN A 236 -12.09 -5.09 -7.04
CA GLN A 236 -13.06 -6.17 -7.19
C GLN A 236 -12.38 -7.52 -7.00
N ALA A 237 -13.01 -8.39 -6.21
CA ALA A 237 -12.58 -9.77 -6.06
C ALA A 237 -13.79 -10.69 -5.97
N TRP A 238 -13.72 -11.82 -6.64
CA TRP A 238 -14.59 -12.96 -6.45
C TRP A 238 -14.01 -13.84 -5.35
N ILE A 239 -14.81 -14.10 -4.32
CA ILE A 239 -14.44 -14.97 -3.20
C ILE A 239 -15.45 -16.12 -3.07
N ASP A 240 -14.99 -17.32 -2.74
CA ASP A 240 -15.90 -18.45 -2.53
C ASP A 240 -16.58 -18.41 -1.15
N GLY A 241 -17.46 -19.38 -0.91
CA GLY A 241 -18.18 -19.50 0.38
C GLY A 241 -17.27 -19.74 1.59
N GLN A 242 -15.98 -20.05 1.40
CA GLN A 242 -14.98 -20.21 2.45
C GLN A 242 -14.11 -18.96 2.61
N GLY A 243 -14.36 -17.91 1.82
CA GLY A 243 -13.60 -16.67 1.83
C GLY A 243 -12.26 -16.76 1.11
N ARG A 244 -12.02 -17.79 0.28
CA ARG A 244 -10.83 -17.84 -0.57
C ARG A 244 -11.08 -17.06 -1.86
N VAL A 245 -10.06 -16.35 -2.33
CA VAL A 245 -10.14 -15.65 -3.62
C VAL A 245 -10.25 -16.70 -4.74
N VAL A 246 -11.14 -16.45 -5.68
CA VAL A 246 -11.29 -17.25 -6.91
C VAL A 246 -10.70 -16.47 -8.08
N ARG A 247 -11.03 -15.18 -8.17
CA ARG A 247 -10.48 -14.25 -9.15
C ARG A 247 -10.47 -12.84 -8.58
N ALA A 248 -9.41 -12.08 -8.76
CA ALA A 248 -9.38 -10.67 -8.42
C ALA A 248 -8.74 -9.86 -9.53
N GLU A 249 -9.19 -8.62 -9.69
CA GLU A 249 -8.61 -7.69 -10.63
C GLU A 249 -8.13 -6.47 -9.84
N THR A 250 -6.85 -6.15 -10.05
CA THR A 250 -6.26 -4.95 -9.47
C THR A 250 -6.40 -3.79 -10.45
N PRO A 251 -6.53 -2.54 -9.97
CA PRO A 251 -6.55 -1.34 -10.82
C PRO A 251 -5.32 -1.21 -11.73
N ALA A 252 -4.22 -1.88 -11.38
CA ALA A 252 -2.98 -2.00 -12.13
C ALA A 252 -3.06 -2.89 -13.39
N GLY A 253 -4.21 -3.53 -13.64
CA GLY A 253 -4.36 -4.51 -14.70
C GLY A 253 -3.80 -5.90 -14.36
N PHE A 254 -3.30 -6.12 -13.13
CA PHE A 254 -3.00 -7.50 -12.70
C PHE A 254 -4.28 -8.24 -12.41
N THR A 255 -4.40 -9.43 -12.98
CA THR A 255 -5.41 -10.42 -12.62
C THR A 255 -4.76 -11.47 -11.73
N VAL A 256 -5.49 -11.86 -10.68
CA VAL A 256 -5.14 -12.96 -9.78
C VAL A 256 -6.21 -14.01 -9.99
N GLU A 257 -5.87 -15.19 -10.49
CA GLU A 257 -6.85 -16.24 -10.76
C GLU A 257 -6.42 -17.54 -10.10
N ARG A 258 -7.35 -18.16 -9.36
CA ARG A 258 -7.10 -19.45 -8.71
C ARG A 258 -6.90 -20.53 -9.77
N SER A 259 -5.97 -21.43 -9.53
CA SER A 259 -5.61 -22.47 -10.50
C SER A 259 -4.91 -23.65 -9.82
N ALA A 260 -4.80 -24.77 -10.54
CA ALA A 260 -3.91 -25.88 -10.19
C ALA A 260 -2.44 -25.41 -10.03
N PHE A 261 -1.69 -26.09 -9.15
CA PHE A 261 -0.31 -25.74 -8.80
C PHE A 261 0.61 -25.70 -10.02
N GLU A 262 0.53 -26.67 -10.91
CA GLU A 262 1.42 -26.79 -12.07
C GLU A 262 1.21 -25.64 -13.06
N LEU A 263 -0.05 -25.25 -13.28
CA LEU A 263 -0.40 -24.09 -14.12
C LEU A 263 0.07 -22.77 -13.50
N ALA A 264 0.01 -22.66 -12.17
CA ALA A 264 0.44 -21.46 -11.45
C ALA A 264 1.96 -21.35 -11.34
N PHE A 265 2.63 -22.43 -10.95
CA PHE A 265 4.03 -22.42 -10.55
C PHE A 265 4.98 -22.97 -11.63
N GLU A 266 4.73 -24.17 -12.16
CA GLU A 266 5.65 -24.81 -13.11
C GLU A 266 5.71 -24.05 -14.43
N ASN A 267 4.55 -23.68 -14.99
CA ASN A 267 4.51 -22.85 -16.20
C ASN A 267 5.22 -21.50 -16.01
N PHE A 268 5.04 -20.85 -14.85
CA PHE A 268 5.74 -19.61 -14.55
C PHE A 268 7.25 -19.80 -14.43
N ARG A 269 7.70 -20.88 -13.78
CA ARG A 269 9.11 -21.19 -13.54
C ARG A 269 9.86 -21.40 -14.85
N HIS A 270 9.25 -22.10 -15.80
CA HIS A 270 9.84 -22.52 -17.08
C HIS A 270 9.56 -21.57 -18.25
N ARG A 271 8.84 -20.47 -18.03
CA ARG A 271 8.52 -19.50 -19.09
C ARG A 271 9.79 -18.83 -19.63
N ASP A 272 9.92 -18.78 -20.96
CA ASP A 272 10.90 -17.91 -21.60
C ASP A 272 10.46 -16.44 -21.50
N THR A 273 11.26 -15.65 -20.81
CA THR A 273 11.02 -14.22 -20.56
C THR A 273 11.98 -13.32 -21.35
N THR A 274 12.82 -13.88 -22.21
CA THR A 274 13.85 -13.15 -22.95
C THR A 274 13.22 -12.11 -23.88
N HIS A 275 12.20 -12.53 -24.64
CA HIS A 275 11.48 -11.64 -25.55
C HIS A 275 10.72 -10.52 -24.80
N LEU A 276 10.18 -10.81 -23.61
CA LEU A 276 9.52 -9.82 -22.76
C LEU A 276 10.50 -8.77 -22.21
N ALA A 277 11.69 -9.19 -21.79
CA ALA A 277 12.73 -8.28 -21.34
C ALA A 277 13.20 -7.36 -22.48
N LEU A 278 13.47 -7.94 -23.66
CA LEU A 278 13.89 -7.19 -24.86
C LEU A 278 12.82 -6.17 -25.31
N ALA A 279 11.55 -6.55 -25.31
CA ALA A 279 10.45 -5.63 -25.66
C ALA A 279 10.38 -4.40 -24.73
N SER A 280 10.89 -4.50 -23.50
CA SER A 280 10.92 -3.39 -22.54
C SER A 280 12.21 -2.55 -22.55
N ALA A 281 13.20 -2.90 -23.40
CA ALA A 281 14.51 -2.26 -23.40
C ALA A 281 14.50 -0.82 -23.89
N SER A 282 13.56 -0.47 -24.76
CA SER A 282 13.41 0.88 -25.27
C SER A 282 11.93 1.23 -25.30
N PRO A 283 11.36 1.58 -24.14
CA PRO A 283 9.96 1.93 -24.09
C PRO A 283 9.76 3.24 -24.87
N PRO A 284 8.65 3.36 -25.61
CA PRO A 284 8.40 4.50 -26.49
C PRO A 284 8.30 5.80 -25.68
N PRO A 285 8.55 6.96 -26.31
CA PRO A 285 8.26 8.24 -25.68
C PRO A 285 6.83 8.30 -25.11
N GLY A 286 6.65 8.92 -23.96
CA GLY A 286 5.38 8.99 -23.23
C GLY A 286 5.08 7.76 -22.36
N SER A 287 5.86 6.69 -22.43
CA SER A 287 5.65 5.51 -21.58
C SER A 287 5.90 5.78 -20.09
N VAL A 288 5.12 5.12 -19.22
CA VAL A 288 5.41 5.02 -17.79
C VAL A 288 6.39 3.87 -17.54
N VAL A 289 7.53 4.19 -16.94
CA VAL A 289 8.54 3.23 -16.50
C VAL A 289 8.33 2.97 -15.01
N GLY A 290 8.03 1.72 -14.66
CA GLY A 290 7.73 1.29 -13.28
C GLY A 290 8.90 1.27 -12.30
N THR A 291 10.05 1.84 -12.66
CA THR A 291 11.24 1.98 -11.81
C THR A 291 11.62 3.45 -11.67
N THR A 292 12.33 3.81 -10.60
CA THR A 292 12.83 5.18 -10.44
C THR A 292 13.76 5.58 -11.57
N ALA A 293 13.87 6.89 -11.86
CA ALA A 293 14.84 7.40 -12.81
C ALA A 293 16.29 7.04 -12.42
N ILE A 294 16.58 7.00 -11.12
CA ILE A 294 17.88 6.57 -10.57
C ILE A 294 18.14 5.09 -10.88
N ALA A 295 17.19 4.21 -10.57
CA ALA A 295 17.31 2.77 -10.82
C ALA A 295 17.36 2.43 -12.31
N ALA A 296 16.75 3.26 -13.16
CA ALA A 296 16.79 3.14 -14.61
C ALA A 296 18.06 3.74 -15.25
N GLY A 297 18.97 4.34 -14.46
CA GLY A 297 20.18 4.98 -14.98
C GLY A 297 19.90 6.18 -15.91
N ALA A 298 18.71 6.76 -15.84
CA ALA A 298 18.33 7.89 -16.68
C ALA A 298 19.17 9.12 -16.30
N SER A 299 20.13 9.49 -17.15
CA SER A 299 20.94 10.70 -16.97
C SER A 299 20.08 11.92 -17.34
N PRO A 300 19.76 12.80 -16.38
CA PRO A 300 18.89 13.92 -16.65
C PRO A 300 19.69 15.06 -17.29
N ALA A 301 19.88 15.03 -18.61
CA ALA A 301 19.97 16.28 -19.35
C ALA A 301 18.57 16.91 -19.30
N ARG A 302 18.27 17.64 -18.22
CA ARG A 302 16.94 18.19 -17.96
C ARG A 302 16.92 19.69 -18.23
N PRO A 303 16.17 20.17 -19.24
CA PRO A 303 15.72 21.55 -19.21
C PRO A 303 14.75 21.71 -18.03
N SER A 304 14.94 22.75 -17.22
CA SER A 304 13.97 23.13 -16.19
C SER A 304 12.70 23.59 -16.89
N LEU A 305 11.61 22.85 -16.71
CA LEU A 305 10.32 23.16 -17.32
C LEU A 305 9.56 24.15 -16.41
N SER A 306 9.10 25.25 -16.99
CA SER A 306 8.21 26.20 -16.31
C SER A 306 6.75 25.76 -16.36
N ILE A 307 6.37 24.98 -17.38
CA ILE A 307 5.04 24.41 -17.57
C ILE A 307 5.15 23.06 -18.26
N LEU A 308 4.28 22.12 -17.89
CA LEU A 308 4.11 20.85 -18.57
C LEU A 308 2.63 20.50 -18.64
N ARG A 309 2.15 20.18 -19.85
CA ARG A 309 0.78 19.71 -20.09
C ARG A 309 0.81 18.27 -20.54
N VAL A 310 0.01 17.44 -19.89
CA VAL A 310 -0.05 16.01 -20.20
C VAL A 310 -1.50 15.56 -20.23
N ARG A 311 -1.91 14.95 -21.34
CA ARG A 311 -3.19 14.27 -21.44
C ARG A 311 -3.09 12.89 -20.79
N LEU A 312 -3.99 12.61 -19.85
CA LEU A 312 -4.10 11.35 -19.11
C LEU A 312 -5.23 10.51 -19.69
N SER A 313 -4.95 9.28 -20.12
CA SER A 313 -5.99 8.36 -20.61
C SER A 313 -5.74 6.91 -20.19
N GLY A 314 -6.74 6.04 -20.38
CA GLY A 314 -6.63 4.61 -20.09
C GLY A 314 -6.90 4.19 -18.64
N VAL A 315 -7.14 5.16 -17.74
CA VAL A 315 -7.54 4.90 -16.34
C VAL A 315 -8.59 5.90 -15.87
N THR A 316 -9.38 5.50 -14.87
CA THR A 316 -10.28 6.42 -14.16
C THR A 316 -9.45 7.30 -13.23
N LEU A 317 -9.59 8.63 -13.36
CA LEU A 317 -8.80 9.60 -12.58
C LEU A 317 -9.33 9.83 -11.15
N ALA A 318 -10.50 9.29 -10.81
CA ALA A 318 -11.10 9.41 -9.49
C ALA A 318 -10.22 8.76 -8.41
N GLY A 319 -9.99 9.48 -7.31
CA GLY A 319 -9.18 9.02 -6.18
C GLY A 319 -7.72 9.51 -6.19
N PHE A 320 -7.21 9.96 -7.34
CA PHE A 320 -5.88 10.57 -7.41
C PHE A 320 -5.88 12.03 -6.96
N GLN A 321 -4.78 12.47 -6.36
CA GLN A 321 -4.59 13.82 -5.83
C GLN A 321 -3.96 14.73 -6.89
N LEU A 322 -4.73 14.94 -7.96
CA LEU A 322 -4.28 15.64 -9.17
C LEU A 322 -4.44 17.17 -9.12
N GLU A 323 -4.94 17.75 -8.02
CA GLU A 323 -5.24 19.19 -7.89
C GLU A 323 -4.47 19.87 -6.75
N GLY A 324 -3.97 21.09 -7.00
CA GLY A 324 -3.32 21.97 -6.02
C GLY A 324 -1.78 21.92 -6.04
N GLY A 325 -1.11 22.94 -5.49
CA GLY A 325 0.35 23.04 -5.48
C GLY A 325 0.98 23.19 -6.87
N GLY A 326 0.46 24.14 -7.67
CA GLY A 326 0.92 24.41 -9.03
C GLY A 326 0.38 23.46 -10.10
N GLN A 327 -0.41 22.45 -9.70
CA GLN A 327 -0.99 21.45 -10.58
C GLN A 327 -2.52 21.58 -10.68
N HIS A 328 -3.05 21.47 -11.91
CA HIS A 328 -4.47 21.61 -12.23
C HIS A 328 -4.92 20.56 -13.26
N LEU A 329 -6.03 19.88 -13.00
CA LEU A 329 -6.66 18.92 -13.90
C LEU A 329 -7.87 19.57 -14.59
N ARG A 330 -7.85 19.62 -15.92
CA ARG A 330 -8.97 20.11 -16.74
C ARG A 330 -9.43 19.00 -17.68
N GLY A 331 -10.54 18.37 -17.35
CA GLY A 331 -11.01 17.19 -18.07
C GLY A 331 -10.02 16.03 -17.93
N ASP A 332 -9.36 15.67 -19.02
CA ASP A 332 -8.32 14.64 -19.07
C ASP A 332 -6.89 15.22 -19.09
N THR A 333 -6.75 16.55 -19.09
CA THR A 333 -5.47 17.22 -19.26
C THR A 333 -4.96 17.77 -17.95
N LEU A 334 -3.79 17.29 -17.52
CA LEU A 334 -3.08 17.74 -16.34
C LEU A 334 -2.07 18.83 -16.74
N GLU A 335 -2.17 20.00 -16.13
CA GLU A 335 -1.21 21.09 -16.27
C GLU A 335 -0.44 21.26 -14.96
N VAL A 336 0.88 21.20 -15.04
CA VAL A 336 1.80 21.49 -13.93
C VAL A 336 2.56 22.76 -14.26
N GLN A 337 2.61 23.70 -13.33
CA GLN A 337 3.36 24.95 -13.45
C GLN A 337 4.40 25.07 -12.35
N LEU A 338 5.57 25.60 -12.70
CA LEU A 338 6.63 25.94 -11.75
C LEU A 338 6.15 27.05 -10.80
N ASP A 339 6.25 26.80 -9.50
CA ASP A 339 5.95 27.81 -8.49
C ASP A 339 6.93 29.01 -8.61
N THR A 340 6.40 30.23 -8.68
CA THR A 340 7.23 31.46 -8.77
C THR A 340 6.65 32.60 -7.93
N GLY A 341 7.48 33.62 -7.67
CA GLY A 341 7.07 34.88 -7.07
C GLY A 341 6.37 34.71 -5.72
N ALA A 342 5.14 35.23 -5.62
CA ALA A 342 4.36 35.26 -4.38
C ALA A 342 4.06 33.87 -3.79
N ARG A 343 4.02 32.80 -4.61
CA ARG A 343 3.79 31.42 -4.12
C ARG A 343 4.96 30.88 -3.29
N LEU A 344 6.16 31.43 -3.48
CA LEU A 344 7.36 31.07 -2.72
C LEU A 344 7.52 31.92 -1.44
N GLN A 345 6.63 32.88 -1.19
CA GLN A 345 6.69 33.72 0.00
C GLN A 345 5.86 33.09 1.12
N ALA A 346 6.52 32.81 2.24
CA ALA A 346 5.85 32.26 3.40
C ALA A 346 4.93 33.29 4.06
N ARG A 347 3.71 32.88 4.43
CA ARG A 347 2.78 33.71 5.23
C ARG A 347 3.01 33.61 6.75
N TYR A 348 4.14 33.06 7.16
CA TYR A 348 4.50 32.83 8.56
C TYR A 348 6.03 32.79 8.73
N ALA A 349 6.50 32.95 9.96
CA ALA A 349 7.89 32.74 10.34
C ALA A 349 8.03 31.43 11.13
N LEU A 350 9.23 30.82 11.10
CA LEU A 350 9.46 29.55 11.79
C LEU A 350 9.49 29.68 13.32
N PRO A 351 8.87 28.75 14.06
CA PRO A 351 8.10 27.60 13.57
C PRO A 351 6.66 27.98 13.19
N ALA A 352 6.05 27.25 12.25
CA ALA A 352 4.62 27.36 11.96
C ALA A 352 3.79 27.05 13.21
N ARG A 353 2.76 27.86 13.47
CA ARG A 353 1.89 27.75 14.65
C ARG A 353 0.43 27.43 14.32
N ASP A 354 0.08 27.37 13.05
CA ASP A 354 -1.27 27.07 12.60
C ASP A 354 -1.66 25.64 13.00
N THR A 355 -2.72 25.51 13.79
CA THR A 355 -3.24 24.23 14.26
C THR A 355 -3.75 23.35 13.12
N ALA A 356 -4.20 23.94 12.00
CA ALA A 356 -4.63 23.18 10.82
C ALA A 356 -3.47 22.39 10.18
N LEU A 357 -2.23 22.84 10.39
CA LEU A 357 -1.01 22.22 9.85
C LEU A 357 -0.34 21.25 10.83
N ARG A 358 -0.93 21.01 12.01
CA ARG A 358 -0.35 20.14 13.05
C ARG A 358 -0.02 18.74 12.52
N GLY A 359 -0.88 18.16 11.68
CA GLY A 359 -0.62 16.85 11.07
C GLY A 359 0.62 16.85 10.17
N ALA A 360 0.88 17.94 9.46
CA ALA A 360 2.06 18.11 8.61
C ALA A 360 3.32 18.54 9.37
N LEU A 361 3.24 18.72 10.70
CA LEU A 361 4.35 18.97 11.61
C LEU A 361 4.64 17.77 12.52
N ALA A 362 3.65 16.88 12.71
CA ALA A 362 3.76 15.73 13.57
C ALA A 362 4.72 14.66 13.00
N PRO A 363 5.39 13.87 13.86
CA PRO A 363 6.15 12.72 13.40
C PRO A 363 5.23 11.63 12.85
N GLU A 364 5.76 10.83 11.93
CA GLU A 364 5.15 9.60 11.42
C GLU A 364 6.15 8.43 11.55
N PRO A 365 5.74 7.16 11.48
CA PRO A 365 6.63 6.02 11.74
C PRO A 365 7.95 6.00 10.96
N LEU A 366 7.96 6.51 9.73
CA LEU A 366 9.17 6.64 8.90
C LEU A 366 9.72 8.08 8.86
N ILE A 367 8.95 9.06 9.34
CA ILE A 367 9.31 10.49 9.37
C ILE A 367 9.48 10.87 10.84
N GLN A 368 10.57 10.40 11.46
CA GLN A 368 10.84 10.59 12.90
C GLN A 368 11.39 12.01 13.18
N SER A 369 10.59 13.05 12.90
CA SER A 369 10.97 14.45 13.09
C SER A 369 11.15 14.87 14.55
N ASP A 370 10.68 14.05 15.48
CA ASP A 370 10.87 14.18 16.93
C ASP A 370 12.18 13.52 17.43
N ASP A 371 12.89 12.74 16.60
CA ASP A 371 14.17 12.15 17.00
C ASP A 371 15.23 13.24 17.25
N PRO A 372 15.93 13.22 18.40
CA PRO A 372 16.92 14.24 18.76
C PRO A 372 18.02 14.45 17.71
N ARG A 373 18.40 13.40 16.96
CA ARG A 373 19.43 13.50 15.90
C ARG A 373 18.90 14.25 14.70
N VAL A 374 17.65 14.01 14.30
CA VAL A 374 16.98 14.72 13.21
C VAL A 374 16.82 16.20 13.59
N GLN A 375 16.37 16.47 14.81
CA GLN A 375 16.25 17.84 15.31
C GLN A 375 17.58 18.58 15.41
N ALA A 376 18.64 17.92 15.90
CA ALA A 376 19.97 18.50 15.95
C ALA A 376 20.49 18.82 14.54
N GLN A 377 20.32 17.90 13.59
CA GLN A 377 20.71 18.12 12.21
C GLN A 377 19.93 19.28 11.57
N ALA A 378 18.61 19.35 11.77
CA ALA A 378 17.78 20.43 11.25
C ALA A 378 18.24 21.80 11.79
N ARG A 379 18.55 21.90 13.09
CA ARG A 379 19.12 23.11 13.69
C ARG A 379 20.47 23.50 13.09
N GLN A 380 21.34 22.54 12.81
CA GLN A 380 22.64 22.80 12.17
C GLN A 380 22.49 23.33 10.73
N ILE A 381 21.52 22.81 9.97
CA ILE A 381 21.29 23.23 8.58
C ILE A 381 20.65 24.62 8.52
N VAL A 382 19.61 24.85 9.32
CA VAL A 382 18.79 26.08 9.27
C VAL A 382 19.45 27.23 10.05
N GLY A 383 20.20 26.94 11.11
CA GLY A 383 20.86 27.95 11.93
C GLY A 383 19.86 28.95 12.51
N ALA A 384 20.11 30.25 12.28
CA ALA A 384 19.25 31.34 12.73
C ALA A 384 18.15 31.74 11.73
N GLU A 385 18.06 31.09 10.58
CA GLU A 385 17.08 31.41 9.53
C GLU A 385 15.64 31.23 10.05
N ARG A 386 14.78 32.21 9.74
CA ARG A 386 13.37 32.24 10.16
C ARG A 386 12.40 32.27 8.99
N ASP A 387 12.88 32.57 7.78
CA ASP A 387 12.11 32.46 6.54
C ASP A 387 11.95 30.97 6.16
N PRO A 388 10.71 30.43 6.19
CA PRO A 388 10.44 29.04 5.82
C PRO A 388 10.93 28.68 4.42
N ALA A 389 10.86 29.59 3.44
CA ALA A 389 11.28 29.31 2.07
C ALA A 389 12.80 29.14 1.95
N ARG A 390 13.56 29.99 2.64
CA ARG A 390 15.02 29.88 2.72
C ARG A 390 15.44 28.63 3.48
N ALA A 391 14.80 28.34 4.62
CA ALA A 391 15.07 27.14 5.39
C ALA A 391 14.78 25.85 4.58
N ALA A 392 13.66 25.82 3.85
CA ALA A 392 13.31 24.72 2.96
C ALA A 392 14.37 24.48 1.87
N ARG A 393 14.88 25.56 1.26
CA ARG A 393 15.96 25.51 0.26
C ARG A 393 17.28 25.01 0.86
N LEU A 394 17.65 25.47 2.05
CA LEU A 394 18.86 25.03 2.76
C LEU A 394 18.82 23.53 3.05
N ILE A 395 17.69 23.03 3.54
CA ILE A 395 17.48 21.59 3.79
C ILE A 395 17.55 20.80 2.49
N ALA A 396 16.91 21.26 1.40
CA ALA A 396 16.92 20.57 0.11
C ALA A 396 18.34 20.44 -0.45
N GLY A 397 19.10 21.54 -0.42
CA GLY A 397 20.49 21.56 -0.86
C GLY A 397 21.41 20.73 0.02
N TRP A 398 21.16 20.67 1.34
CA TRP A 398 21.94 19.80 2.22
C TRP A 398 21.66 18.33 1.93
N VAL A 399 20.39 17.92 1.81
CA VAL A 399 20.03 16.52 1.53
C VAL A 399 20.63 16.07 0.20
N SER A 400 20.50 16.87 -0.86
CA SER A 400 21.01 16.51 -2.19
C SER A 400 22.54 16.37 -2.25
N ARG A 401 23.28 17.12 -1.41
CA ARG A 401 24.75 17.05 -1.34
C ARG A 401 25.25 15.96 -0.39
N GLN A 402 24.52 15.70 0.69
CA GLN A 402 24.97 14.82 1.78
C GLN A 402 24.42 13.40 1.68
N VAL A 403 23.38 13.17 0.87
CA VAL A 403 22.83 11.84 0.63
C VAL A 403 23.17 11.41 -0.79
N ALA A 404 23.93 10.32 -0.92
CA ALA A 404 24.25 9.79 -2.24
C ALA A 404 23.05 9.05 -2.83
N ARG A 405 22.73 9.34 -4.10
CA ARG A 405 21.68 8.66 -4.87
C ARG A 405 22.09 7.21 -5.16
N GLN A 406 21.39 6.26 -4.57
CA GLN A 406 21.64 4.83 -4.76
C GLN A 406 20.33 4.06 -4.57
N ALA A 407 20.02 3.12 -5.45
CA ALA A 407 18.80 2.31 -5.35
C ALA A 407 18.89 1.27 -4.23
N GLY A 408 17.81 1.13 -3.47
CA GLY A 408 17.53 0.04 -2.54
C GLY A 408 18.54 -0.21 -1.43
N VAL A 409 18.76 0.82 -0.60
CA VAL A 409 19.90 0.85 0.34
C VAL A 409 19.52 0.47 1.77
N GLY A 410 18.29 0.63 2.25
CA GLY A 410 17.93 0.18 3.59
C GLY A 410 16.54 0.62 4.02
N VAL A 411 16.22 0.47 5.31
CA VAL A 411 14.91 0.86 5.84
C VAL A 411 14.66 2.34 5.51
N PRO A 412 13.52 2.71 4.88
CA PRO A 412 13.28 4.07 4.41
C PRO A 412 12.86 5.04 5.53
N GLY A 413 13.44 4.91 6.73
CA GLY A 413 13.18 5.79 7.86
C GLY A 413 14.18 6.96 7.92
N ALA A 414 13.71 8.16 8.24
CA ALA A 414 14.52 9.37 8.24
C ALA A 414 15.78 9.25 9.09
N VAL A 415 15.67 8.65 10.27
CA VAL A 415 16.81 8.37 11.16
C VAL A 415 17.86 7.47 10.50
N GLN A 416 17.43 6.40 9.85
CA GLN A 416 18.33 5.45 9.19
C GLN A 416 19.02 6.10 7.99
N VAL A 417 18.26 6.83 7.16
CA VAL A 417 18.80 7.61 6.03
C VAL A 417 19.81 8.65 6.54
N LEU A 418 19.51 9.31 7.66
CA LEU A 418 20.41 10.27 8.30
C LEU A 418 21.74 9.59 8.69
N GLY A 419 21.69 8.39 9.26
CA GLY A 419 22.91 7.65 9.63
C GLY A 419 23.76 7.24 8.42
N ARG A 420 23.13 6.64 7.40
CA ARG A 420 23.86 6.02 6.27
C ARG A 420 24.23 6.96 5.13
N ARG A 421 23.55 8.11 5.00
CA ARG A 421 23.81 9.13 3.96
C ARG A 421 23.72 8.60 2.52
N ARG A 422 22.84 7.62 2.28
CA ARG A 422 22.62 6.97 0.98
C ARG A 422 21.17 6.54 0.84
N GLY A 423 20.62 6.69 -0.37
CA GLY A 423 19.30 6.18 -0.68
C GLY A 423 18.72 6.64 -2.03
N ASP A 424 17.53 6.18 -2.34
CA ASP A 424 16.73 6.51 -3.51
C ASP A 424 15.87 7.77 -3.28
N CYS A 425 14.98 8.08 -4.23
CA CYS A 425 14.09 9.24 -4.12
C CYS A 425 13.16 9.20 -2.90
N ASN A 426 12.74 8.01 -2.46
CA ASN A 426 11.89 7.86 -1.28
C ASN A 426 12.67 8.19 -0.02
N GLU A 427 13.88 7.65 0.11
CA GLU A 427 14.78 7.87 1.24
C GLU A 427 15.20 9.35 1.36
N HIS A 428 15.50 10.02 0.24
CA HIS A 428 15.76 11.47 0.22
C HIS A 428 14.54 12.27 0.69
N THR A 429 13.36 11.91 0.19
CA THR A 429 12.11 12.59 0.52
C THR A 429 11.77 12.46 1.99
N VAL A 430 11.80 11.25 2.52
CA VAL A 430 11.46 10.99 3.93
C VAL A 430 12.41 11.73 4.88
N LEU A 431 13.72 11.72 4.59
CA LEU A 431 14.68 12.48 5.39
C LEU A 431 14.42 14.00 5.29
N TYR A 432 14.18 14.51 4.08
CA TYR A 432 13.88 15.93 3.88
C TYR A 432 12.65 16.36 4.69
N VAL A 433 11.55 15.60 4.60
CA VAL A 433 10.31 15.92 5.32
C VAL A 433 10.54 15.90 6.83
N ALA A 434 11.30 14.93 7.34
CA ALA A 434 11.60 14.87 8.77
C ALA A 434 12.42 16.08 9.24
N LEU A 435 13.43 16.50 8.47
CA LEU A 435 14.24 17.69 8.75
C LEU A 435 13.42 18.97 8.66
N ALA A 436 12.54 19.09 7.66
CA ALA A 436 11.64 20.23 7.49
C ALA A 436 10.67 20.37 8.66
N ARG A 437 10.01 19.26 9.05
CA ARG A 437 9.11 19.22 10.22
C ARG A 437 9.85 19.56 11.51
N ALA A 438 11.07 19.03 11.70
CA ALA A 438 11.91 19.35 12.86
C ALA A 438 12.35 20.83 12.90
N ALA A 439 12.44 21.50 11.75
CA ALA A 439 12.67 22.94 11.64
C ALA A 439 11.39 23.78 11.81
N GLY A 440 10.22 23.15 11.99
CA GLY A 440 8.94 23.81 12.12
C GLY A 440 8.30 24.22 10.79
N ILE A 441 8.73 23.63 9.67
CA ILE A 441 8.11 23.78 8.35
C ILE A 441 7.09 22.65 8.18
N PRO A 442 5.79 22.93 8.00
CA PRO A 442 4.82 21.90 7.67
C PRO A 442 5.17 21.28 6.32
N ALA A 443 5.36 19.97 6.31
CA ALA A 443 5.84 19.24 5.15
C ALA A 443 5.13 17.90 5.01
N ARG A 444 5.01 17.41 3.77
CA ARG A 444 4.46 16.09 3.46
C ARG A 444 5.23 15.45 2.31
N THR A 445 5.17 14.12 2.24
CA THR A 445 5.66 13.35 1.11
C THR A 445 4.65 13.44 -0.05
N ALA A 446 5.16 13.52 -1.27
CA ALA A 446 4.42 13.42 -2.52
C ALA A 446 5.05 12.33 -3.38
N ALA A 447 4.24 11.68 -4.21
CA ALA A 447 4.72 10.77 -5.22
C ALA A 447 3.91 10.90 -6.50
N GLY A 448 4.57 10.53 -7.59
CA GLY A 448 3.97 10.64 -8.89
C GLY A 448 4.94 10.24 -10.00
N LEU A 449 4.87 10.99 -11.08
CA LEU A 449 5.64 10.74 -12.28
C LEU A 449 6.58 11.90 -12.56
N LEU A 450 7.83 11.57 -12.82
CA LEU A 450 8.86 12.51 -13.24
C LEU A 450 9.10 12.36 -14.75
N TYR A 451 8.86 13.43 -15.50
CA TYR A 451 9.18 13.46 -16.93
C TYR A 451 10.68 13.68 -17.15
N ALA A 452 11.34 12.73 -17.79
CA ALA A 452 12.77 12.83 -18.13
C ALA A 452 13.07 12.05 -19.42
N GLY A 453 13.84 12.64 -20.32
CA GLY A 453 14.29 11.95 -21.54
C GLY A 453 13.14 11.37 -22.39
N GLY A 454 12.02 12.09 -22.48
CA GLY A 454 10.83 11.67 -23.23
C GLY A 454 9.95 10.64 -22.54
N ARG A 455 10.22 10.27 -21.29
CA ARG A 455 9.53 9.18 -20.56
C ARG A 455 9.11 9.63 -19.17
N PHE A 456 8.21 8.89 -18.55
CA PHE A 456 7.74 9.14 -17.20
C PHE A 456 8.24 8.05 -16.25
N TYR A 457 8.92 8.44 -15.18
CA TYR A 457 9.45 7.53 -14.17
C TYR A 457 8.72 7.69 -12.86
N TYR A 458 8.52 6.61 -12.12
CA TYR A 458 8.13 6.72 -10.71
C TYR A 458 9.12 7.64 -9.98
N HIS A 459 8.59 8.58 -9.21
CA HIS A 459 9.41 9.45 -8.38
C HIS A 459 8.67 9.89 -7.12
N ALA A 460 9.43 10.09 -6.05
CA ALA A 460 8.95 10.64 -4.79
C ALA A 460 9.72 11.92 -4.47
N TRP A 461 9.00 12.94 -3.98
CA TRP A 461 9.54 14.24 -3.60
C TRP A 461 8.74 14.81 -2.41
N ALA A 462 9.15 15.96 -1.89
CA ALA A 462 8.50 16.59 -0.75
C ALA A 462 7.65 17.78 -1.18
N GLU A 463 6.65 18.12 -0.37
CA GLU A 463 5.95 19.40 -0.46
C GLU A 463 6.02 20.10 0.89
N VAL A 464 6.32 21.40 0.87
CA VAL A 464 6.32 22.27 2.05
C VAL A 464 5.22 23.30 1.94
N TYR A 465 4.61 23.66 3.06
CA TYR A 465 3.57 24.68 3.06
C TYR A 465 4.16 26.06 3.30
N LEU A 466 4.00 26.99 2.35
CA LEU A 466 4.39 28.41 2.48
C LEU A 466 3.18 29.35 2.53
N GLY A 467 1.96 28.81 2.51
CA GLY A 467 0.72 29.54 2.23
C GLY A 467 -0.07 28.85 1.13
N ASP A 468 0.63 28.06 0.33
CA ASP A 468 0.15 26.91 -0.44
C ASP A 468 1.22 25.81 -0.37
N TRP A 469 0.92 24.61 -0.84
CA TRP A 469 1.89 23.52 -0.97
C TRP A 469 2.83 23.79 -2.14
N VAL A 470 4.14 23.80 -1.86
CA VAL A 470 5.21 24.03 -2.84
C VAL A 470 6.06 22.78 -2.94
N ALA A 471 6.26 22.30 -4.17
CA ALA A 471 7.05 21.10 -4.43
C ALA A 471 8.55 21.35 -4.23
N VAL A 472 9.24 20.38 -3.64
CA VAL A 472 10.67 20.38 -3.36
C VAL A 472 11.24 19.02 -3.68
N ASP A 473 12.24 18.96 -4.54
CA ASP A 473 12.92 17.70 -4.85
C ASP A 473 14.30 17.65 -4.18
N PRO A 474 14.42 16.99 -3.02
CA PRO A 474 15.70 16.82 -2.34
C PRO A 474 16.66 15.85 -3.06
N THR A 475 16.17 15.01 -3.97
CA THR A 475 16.97 14.06 -4.76
C THR A 475 17.86 14.78 -5.77
N PHE A 476 17.32 15.83 -6.39
CA PHE A 476 18.02 16.68 -7.35
C PHE A 476 18.37 18.07 -6.79
N GLY A 477 17.99 18.37 -5.54
CA GLY A 477 18.29 19.64 -4.89
C GLY A 477 17.48 20.83 -5.45
N GLN A 478 16.27 20.57 -5.96
CA GLN A 478 15.42 21.60 -6.57
C GLN A 478 14.48 22.21 -5.53
N PHE A 479 14.48 23.54 -5.44
CA PHE A 479 13.51 24.32 -4.70
C PHE A 479 13.18 25.62 -5.45
N PRO A 480 11.94 25.79 -5.93
CA PRO A 480 10.90 24.75 -6.04
C PRO A 480 11.30 23.65 -7.04
N ALA A 481 10.65 22.50 -6.98
CA ALA A 481 10.74 21.47 -8.01
C ALA A 481 10.13 21.97 -9.33
N ASP A 482 10.67 21.52 -10.46
CA ASP A 482 10.20 21.97 -11.78
C ASP A 482 8.88 21.31 -12.22
N ALA A 483 8.29 21.82 -13.30
CA ALA A 483 7.02 21.34 -13.82
C ALA A 483 7.05 19.89 -14.35
N ALA A 484 8.21 19.21 -14.37
CA ALA A 484 8.32 17.82 -14.77
C ALA A 484 7.74 16.83 -13.73
N HIS A 485 7.33 17.32 -12.55
CA HIS A 485 6.80 16.54 -11.43
C HIS A 485 5.26 16.50 -11.46
N LEU A 486 4.69 15.38 -11.94
CA LEU A 486 3.25 15.16 -11.95
C LEU A 486 2.84 14.42 -10.70
N ARG A 487 2.25 15.12 -9.73
CA ARG A 487 1.77 14.54 -8.47
C ARG A 487 0.55 13.67 -8.71
N VAL A 488 0.57 12.48 -8.12
CA VAL A 488 -0.58 11.55 -8.11
C VAL A 488 -1.08 11.30 -6.69
N SER A 489 -0.18 11.22 -5.71
CA SER A 489 -0.56 10.97 -4.32
C SER A 489 0.33 11.75 -3.34
N THR A 490 -0.21 12.00 -2.15
CA THR A 490 0.51 12.58 -1.00
C THR A 490 0.26 11.76 0.26
N GLY A 491 1.23 11.82 1.17
CA GLY A 491 1.28 11.01 2.38
C GLY A 491 2.27 9.86 2.28
N GLY A 492 2.35 9.04 3.34
CA GLY A 492 3.42 8.08 3.57
C GLY A 492 3.70 7.09 2.42
N LEU A 493 4.85 6.43 2.49
CA LEU A 493 5.46 5.57 1.47
C LEU A 493 4.48 4.60 0.77
N ALA A 494 3.49 4.10 1.50
CA ALA A 494 2.53 3.14 1.00
C ALA A 494 1.45 3.72 0.06
N ARG A 495 1.10 5.00 0.18
CA ARG A 495 0.29 5.70 -0.84
C ARG A 495 1.07 5.93 -2.13
N GLN A 496 2.40 5.79 -2.09
CA GLN A 496 3.26 5.91 -3.25
C GLN A 496 3.30 4.61 -4.06
N MET A 497 3.08 3.44 -3.43
CA MET A 497 2.91 2.17 -4.15
C MET A 497 1.60 2.08 -4.95
N GLU A 498 0.65 2.99 -4.72
CA GLU A 498 -0.52 3.16 -5.61
C GLU A 498 -0.10 3.52 -7.04
N LEU A 499 1.12 4.02 -7.25
CA LEU A 499 1.68 4.32 -8.57
C LEU A 499 2.06 3.08 -9.37
N LEU A 500 2.36 1.95 -8.71
CA LEU A 500 2.47 0.67 -9.41
C LEU A 500 1.16 0.31 -10.12
N ARG A 501 0.03 0.87 -9.66
CA ARG A 501 -1.29 0.73 -10.31
C ARG A 501 -1.46 1.54 -11.59
N LEU A 502 -0.56 2.47 -11.88
CA LEU A 502 -0.56 3.22 -13.13
C LEU A 502 0.28 2.54 -14.22
N THR A 503 1.17 1.62 -13.83
CA THR A 503 2.06 0.92 -14.75
C THR A 503 1.25 -0.02 -15.65
N GLY A 504 1.12 0.34 -16.93
CA GLY A 504 0.54 -0.51 -17.98
C GLY A 504 -0.83 -0.09 -18.51
N SER A 505 -1.62 0.68 -17.74
CA SER A 505 -2.95 1.17 -18.14
C SER A 505 -2.99 2.68 -18.40
N LEU A 506 -2.22 3.47 -17.63
CA LEU A 506 -2.14 4.92 -17.82
C LEU A 506 -1.31 5.25 -19.08
N LYS A 507 -1.93 5.96 -20.01
CA LYS A 507 -1.28 6.55 -21.18
C LYS A 507 -1.10 8.05 -20.96
N LEU A 508 0.10 8.52 -21.27
CA LEU A 508 0.52 9.91 -21.10
C LEU A 508 0.98 10.47 -22.43
N GLU A 509 0.37 11.58 -22.84
CA GLU A 509 0.73 12.31 -24.05
C GLU A 509 1.11 13.73 -23.65
N VAL A 510 2.36 14.13 -23.91
CA VAL A 510 2.83 15.50 -23.68
C VAL A 510 2.29 16.40 -24.78
N LEU A 511 1.65 17.52 -24.40
CA LEU A 511 0.99 18.46 -25.31
C LEU A 511 1.84 19.69 -25.64
#